data_AF-A0A5S6QIW3-F1
#
_entry.id   AF-A0A5S6QIW3-F1
#
_cell.length_a   1.000
_cell.length_b   1.000
_cell.length_c   1.000
_cell.angle_alpha   90.00
_cell.angle_beta   90.00
_cell.angle_gamma   90.00
#
_symmetry.space_group_name_H-M   'P 1'
#
loop_
_entity.id
_entity.type
_entity.pdbx_description
1 polymer ?
#
loop_
_entity_poly.entity_id
_entity_poly.type
_entity_poly.pdbx_seq_one_letter_code
_entity_poly.pdbx_strand_id
1 'polypeptide(L)'
;MEQPSARKTTFAPPTELLIGKTLKIFKRYVDDVFAIVENGKVIELLNHLNESFPNKIAFTVEEGIDGQLPFLDVLVASSSIFSLTIP
;
A
#
# COMPACT_ATOMS: atom_id res chain seq x y z
N MET A 1 -19.07 4.03 -46.13
CA MET A 1 -18.60 2.74 -45.59
C MET A 1 -17.83 3.06 -44.33
N GLU A 2 -18.51 2.96 -43.19
CA GLU A 2 -17.91 3.20 -41.88
C GLU A 2 -16.88 2.12 -41.55
N GLN A 3 -15.68 2.54 -41.16
CA GLN A 3 -14.76 1.67 -40.43
C GLN A 3 -15.19 1.65 -38.96
N PRO A 4 -15.30 0.49 -38.30
CA PRO A 4 -15.66 0.46 -36.90
C PRO A 4 -14.53 1.08 -36.08
N SER A 5 -14.81 2.25 -35.51
CA SER A 5 -13.98 2.94 -34.54
C SER A 5 -13.82 2.03 -33.32
N ALA A 6 -12.69 1.35 -33.24
CA ALA A 6 -12.32 0.56 -32.08
C ALA A 6 -12.31 1.51 -30.87
N ARG A 7 -13.31 1.32 -30.00
CA ARG A 7 -13.43 1.98 -28.71
C ARG A 7 -12.07 1.84 -28.02
N LYS A 8 -11.34 2.94 -27.90
CA LYS A 8 -10.17 3.04 -27.00
C LYS A 8 -10.70 2.89 -25.58
N THR A 9 -10.96 1.66 -25.18
CA THR A 9 -11.09 1.31 -23.78
C THR A 9 -9.67 1.34 -23.25
N THR A 10 -9.25 2.50 -22.77
CA THR A 10 -8.10 2.61 -21.88
C THR A 10 -8.44 1.76 -20.68
N PHE A 11 -8.01 0.48 -20.70
CA PHE A 11 -7.85 -0.28 -19.47
C PHE A 11 -6.70 0.41 -18.75
N ALA A 12 -7.02 1.35 -17.85
CA ALA A 12 -6.08 1.66 -16.80
C ALA A 12 -5.66 0.29 -16.20
N PRO A 13 -4.37 -0.02 -16.09
CA PRO A 13 -3.96 -1.28 -15.50
C PRO A 13 -4.64 -1.36 -14.12
N PRO A 14 -5.08 -2.55 -13.67
CA PRO A 14 -5.78 -2.71 -12.39
C PRO A 14 -5.06 -2.03 -11.21
N THR A 15 -3.75 -1.84 -11.38
CA THR A 15 -2.76 -1.27 -10.46
C THR A 15 -2.98 0.20 -10.10
N GLU A 16 -3.35 1.10 -11.02
CA GLU A 16 -3.59 2.52 -10.64
C GLU A 16 -4.84 2.68 -9.75
N LEU A 17 -5.82 1.80 -9.92
CA LEU A 17 -7.05 1.83 -9.15
C LEU A 17 -6.87 1.25 -7.74
N LEU A 18 -5.93 0.32 -7.55
CA LEU A 18 -5.61 -0.25 -6.24
C LEU A 18 -4.84 0.76 -5.39
N ILE A 19 -3.76 1.33 -5.92
CA ILE A 19 -2.89 2.25 -5.18
C ILE A 19 -3.66 3.50 -4.70
N GLY A 20 -4.58 4.02 -5.52
CA GLY A 20 -5.37 5.20 -5.17
C GLY A 20 -6.56 4.95 -4.23
N LYS A 21 -6.96 3.69 -4.00
CA LYS A 21 -8.22 3.35 -3.29
C LYS A 21 -8.02 2.58 -1.99
N THR A 22 -6.93 1.82 -1.85
CA THR A 22 -6.65 0.98 -0.65
C THR A 22 -5.45 1.45 0.18
N LEU A 23 -4.72 2.47 -0.27
CA LEU A 23 -3.51 2.97 0.36
C LEU A 23 -3.75 4.36 0.95
N LYS A 24 -3.65 4.49 2.28
CA LYS A 24 -3.78 5.80 2.95
C LYS A 24 -2.46 6.56 2.96
N ILE A 25 -1.34 5.86 3.14
CA ILE A 25 0.02 6.42 3.15
C ILE A 25 0.96 5.47 2.43
N PHE A 26 1.90 6.02 1.68
CA PHE A 26 3.06 5.31 1.14
C PHE A 26 4.27 6.25 1.13
N LYS A 27 5.32 5.87 1.86
CA LYS A 27 6.59 6.60 1.95
C LYS A 27 7.74 5.62 1.79
N ARG A 28 8.75 5.98 1.00
CA ARG A 28 9.92 5.16 0.72
C ARG A 28 11.18 5.82 1.29
N TYR A 29 12.01 5.04 1.94
CA TYR A 29 13.34 5.40 2.43
C TYR A 29 14.36 4.40 1.86
N VAL A 30 15.03 4.79 0.77
CA VAL A 30 15.93 3.90 0.00
C VAL A 30 15.19 2.62 -0.43
N ASP A 31 15.50 1.48 0.20
CA ASP A 31 14.92 0.17 -0.01
C ASP A 31 13.72 -0.13 0.91
N ASP A 32 13.58 0.61 2.01
CA ASP A 32 12.47 0.45 2.95
C ASP A 32 11.22 1.24 2.55
N VAL A 33 10.05 0.69 2.88
CA VAL A 33 8.74 1.29 2.62
C VAL A 33 7.90 1.28 3.89
N PHE A 34 7.35 2.45 4.22
CA PHE A 34 6.29 2.60 5.20
C PHE A 34 4.97 2.85 4.49
N ALA A 35 3.97 2.01 4.74
CA ALA A 35 2.64 2.14 4.15
C ALA A 35 1.53 1.93 5.18
N ILE A 36 0.45 2.72 5.05
CA ILE A 36 -0.80 2.46 5.76
C ILE A 36 -1.78 1.90 4.74
N VAL A 37 -2.18 0.65 4.94
CA VAL A 37 -2.97 -0.14 4.01
C VAL A 37 -4.27 -0.55 4.70
N GLU A 38 -5.35 -0.70 3.94
CA GLU A 38 -6.54 -1.37 4.45
C GLU A 38 -6.24 -2.81 4.90
N ASN A 39 -6.93 -3.26 5.95
CA ASN A 39 -6.74 -4.61 6.45
C ASN A 39 -7.09 -5.65 5.37
N GLY A 40 -6.27 -6.70 5.25
CA GLY A 40 -6.41 -7.74 4.22
C GLY A 40 -5.86 -7.37 2.84
N LYS A 41 -5.33 -6.15 2.64
CA LYS A 41 -4.70 -5.72 1.37
C LYS A 41 -3.17 -5.72 1.40
N VAL A 42 -2.58 -6.09 2.53
CA VAL A 42 -1.12 -6.13 2.74
C VAL A 42 -0.42 -7.05 1.74
N ILE A 43 -0.91 -8.29 1.57
CA ILE A 43 -0.32 -9.27 0.65
C ILE A 43 -0.44 -8.84 -0.82
N GLU A 44 -1.56 -8.20 -1.18
CA GLU A 44 -1.76 -7.67 -2.53
C GLU A 44 -0.75 -6.57 -2.86
N LEU A 45 -0.49 -5.67 -1.90
CA LEU A 45 0.55 -4.65 -2.04
C LEU A 45 1.94 -5.29 -2.13
N LEU A 46 2.25 -6.27 -1.27
CA LEU A 46 3.55 -6.94 -1.26
C LEU A 46 3.86 -7.62 -2.60
N ASN A 47 2.90 -8.37 -3.14
CA ASN A 47 3.04 -9.02 -4.44
C ASN A 47 3.23 -7.98 -5.53
N HIS A 48 2.44 -6.90 -5.50
CA HIS A 48 2.55 -5.83 -6.48
C HIS A 48 3.92 -5.15 -6.48
N LEU A 49 4.50 -4.89 -5.29
CA LEU A 49 5.83 -4.31 -5.18
C LEU A 49 6.90 -5.26 -5.74
N ASN A 50 6.81 -6.55 -5.40
CA ASN A 50 7.75 -7.55 -5.91
C ASN A 50 7.66 -7.72 -7.45
N GLU A 51 6.45 -7.71 -8.01
CA GLU A 51 6.23 -7.77 -9.46
C GLU A 51 6.68 -6.51 -10.20
N SER A 52 6.59 -5.34 -9.56
CA SER A 52 6.97 -4.05 -10.14
C SER A 52 8.49 -3.85 -10.18
N PHE A 53 9.24 -4.50 -9.28
CA PHE A 53 10.70 -4.40 -9.19
C PHE A 53 11.40 -5.77 -9.34
N PRO A 54 11.10 -6.53 -10.40
CA PRO A 54 11.61 -7.88 -10.54
C PRO A 54 13.14 -7.84 -10.70
N ASN A 55 13.82 -8.76 -10.02
CA ASN A 55 15.28 -8.94 -10.06
C ASN A 55 16.11 -7.73 -9.56
N LYS A 56 15.49 -6.74 -8.93
CA LYS A 56 16.19 -5.60 -8.32
C LYS A 56 16.19 -5.68 -6.80
N ILE A 57 15.03 -5.98 -6.23
CA ILE A 57 14.81 -6.07 -4.79
C ILE A 57 13.64 -7.02 -4.54
N ALA A 58 13.74 -7.80 -3.46
CA ALA A 58 12.62 -8.59 -2.96
C ALA A 58 12.09 -7.90 -1.71
N PHE A 59 10.86 -7.37 -1.79
CA PHE A 59 10.18 -6.78 -0.66
C PHE A 59 9.67 -7.87 0.28
N THR A 60 9.78 -7.61 1.58
CA THR A 60 9.14 -8.35 2.67
C THR A 60 8.20 -7.41 3.42
N VAL A 61 7.32 -7.96 4.26
CA VAL A 61 6.39 -7.15 5.05
C VAL A 61 6.52 -7.45 6.53
N GLU A 62 6.51 -6.39 7.33
CA GLU A 62 6.35 -6.43 8.78
C GLU A 62 5.10 -5.64 9.13
N GLU A 63 4.17 -6.29 9.83
CA GLU A 63 2.95 -5.65 10.32
C GLU A 63 3.16 -5.16 11.75
N GLY A 64 2.59 -4.00 12.08
CA GLY A 64 2.69 -3.45 13.43
C GLY A 64 1.89 -4.29 14.43
N ILE A 65 2.41 -4.44 15.64
CA ILE A 65 1.80 -5.19 16.74
C ILE A 65 1.39 -4.19 17.81
N ASP A 66 0.16 -4.32 18.34
CA ASP A 66 -0.39 -3.42 19.36
C ASP A 66 -0.31 -1.92 18.99
N GLY A 67 -0.51 -1.63 17.70
CA GLY A 67 -0.44 -0.27 17.16
C GLY A 67 0.98 0.30 17.08
N GLN A 68 2.02 -0.51 17.28
CA GLN A 68 3.42 -0.11 17.21
C GLN A 68 4.13 -0.82 16.07
N LEU A 69 4.91 -0.08 15.29
CA LEU A 69 5.73 -0.61 14.20
C LEU A 69 7.12 0.03 14.27
N PRO A 70 8.19 -0.75 14.56
CA PRO A 70 9.55 -0.24 14.39
C PRO A 70 9.79 0.06 12.91
N PHE A 71 10.39 1.21 12.62
CA PHE A 71 10.71 1.63 11.27
C PHE A 71 12.03 2.41 11.27
N LEU A 72 13.08 1.85 10.69
CA LEU A 72 14.45 2.37 10.79
C LEU A 72 14.84 2.60 12.27
N ASP A 73 15.30 3.80 12.62
CA ASP A 73 15.66 4.20 13.99
C ASP A 73 14.49 4.82 14.77
N VAL A 74 13.25 4.70 14.28
CA VAL A 74 12.06 5.27 14.93
C VAL A 74 10.99 4.22 15.21
N LEU A 75 10.23 4.41 16.29
CA LEU A 75 9.05 3.61 16.60
C LEU A 75 7.80 4.38 16.19
N VAL A 76 7.06 3.87 15.22
CA VAL A 76 5.77 4.44 14.80
C VAL A 76 4.69 3.88 15.70
N ALA A 77 4.02 4.74 16.48
CA ALA A 77 2.92 4.34 17.35
C ALA A 77 1.61 5.00 16.91
N SER A 78 0.58 4.18 16.68
CA SER A 78 -0.80 4.64 16.52
C SER A 78 -1.31 5.09 17.87
N SER A 79 -1.35 6.41 18.08
CA SER A 79 -2.04 6.98 19.24
C SER A 79 -3.53 6.81 19.06
N SER A 80 -4.08 5.70 19.55
CA SER A 80 -5.51 5.53 19.74
C SER A 80 -5.97 6.53 20.80
N ILE A 81 -6.33 7.75 20.39
CA ILE A 81 -7.16 8.64 21.22
C ILE A 81 -8.59 8.10 21.15
N PHE A 82 -8.82 6.90 21.69
CA PHE A 82 -10.16 6.36 21.89
C PHE A 82 -10.52 6.53 23.36
N SER A 83 -11.21 7.66 23.62
CA SER A 83 -12.22 7.85 24.66
C SER A 83 -11.90 7.32 26.05
N LEU A 84 -11.18 8.11 26.86
CA LEU A 84 -11.51 8.23 28.28
C LEU A 84 -12.79 9.07 28.41
N THR A 85 -13.93 8.52 27.98
CA THR A 85 -15.22 8.98 28.51
C THR A 85 -15.45 8.18 29.78
N ILE A 86 -15.05 8.78 30.91
CA ILE A 86 -15.37 8.27 32.25
C ILE A 86 -16.91 8.40 32.40
N PRO A 87 -17.60 7.38 32.96
CA PRO A 87 -19.07 7.34 33.07
C PRO A 87 -19.66 8.51 33.86
#